data_AF-C5BNP0-F1
#
_entry.id   AF-C5BNP0-F1
#
_cell.length_a   1.000
_cell.length_b   1.000
_cell.length_c   1.000
_cell.angle_alpha   90.00
_cell.angle_beta   90.00
_cell.angle_gamma   90.00
#
_symmetry.space_group_name_H-M   'P 1'
#
loop_
_entity.id
_entity.type
_entity.pdbx_description
1 polymer ?
#
loop_
_entity_poly.entity_id
_entity_poly.type
_entity_poly.pdbx_seq_one_letter_code
_entity_poly.pdbx_strand_id
1 'polypeptide(L)'
;MSAVVVKNLGQLEYETCWQAMRDFTDTRTAATDDELWLVEHPPVYTQGQAGKPEHLLLPATDIPVVQTDRGGQITYHGPGQLVAYPLLNLKRRKLGVRDLVTLIENSVVRLLGDYGIIGEPRPDAPGVYVDGKKISSLGLRVRKGCSYHGVAINVNMDLQPFANINPCGYAGLAMVQLTDYTAEPPSVAEVADRYSARLLELLK
;
A
#
# COMPACT_ATOMS: atom_id res chain seq x y z
N MET A 1 15.67 -19.59 1.52
CA MET A 1 15.54 -18.16 1.16
C MET A 1 15.86 -17.33 2.40
N SER A 2 16.39 -16.11 2.25
CA SER A 2 16.62 -15.23 3.41
C SER A 2 15.27 -14.90 4.07
N ALA A 3 15.24 -14.89 5.40
CA ALA A 3 14.06 -14.47 6.14
C ALA A 3 13.70 -13.02 5.79
N VAL A 4 12.42 -12.68 5.83
CA VAL A 4 11.98 -11.28 5.75
C VAL A 4 11.79 -10.77 7.18
N VAL A 5 12.44 -9.65 7.50
CA VAL A 5 12.28 -9.00 8.80
C VAL A 5 11.04 -8.13 8.76
N VAL A 6 10.05 -8.44 9.60
CA VAL A 6 8.84 -7.63 9.74
C VAL A 6 9.07 -6.53 10.77
N LYS A 7 8.78 -5.27 10.40
CA LYS A 7 8.91 -4.10 11.28
C LYS A 7 7.57 -3.40 11.38
N ASN A 8 7.03 -3.30 12.59
CA ASN A 8 5.91 -2.42 12.88
C ASN A 8 6.48 -1.06 13.31
N LEU A 9 6.21 -0.03 12.51
CA LEU A 9 6.71 1.33 12.71
C LEU A 9 5.71 2.23 13.46
N GLY A 10 4.51 1.73 13.77
CA GLY A 10 3.44 2.54 14.33
C GLY A 10 2.99 3.64 13.37
N GLN A 11 2.86 4.85 13.88
CA GLN A 11 2.54 6.02 13.07
C GLN A 11 3.80 6.83 12.75
N LEU A 12 3.98 7.21 11.48
CA LEU A 12 5.15 7.95 11.03
C LEU A 12 4.79 8.95 9.93
N GLU A 13 5.44 10.11 9.91
CA GLU A 13 5.32 11.06 8.80
C GLU A 13 5.75 10.43 7.47
N TYR A 14 4.99 10.72 6.41
CA TYR A 14 5.17 10.06 5.13
C TYR A 14 6.56 10.32 4.52
N GLU A 15 7.02 11.58 4.54
CA GLU A 15 8.34 11.93 3.98
C GLU A 15 9.48 11.27 4.74
N THR A 16 9.39 11.18 6.07
CA THR A 16 10.36 10.47 6.92
C THR A 16 10.43 8.98 6.56
N CYS A 17 9.27 8.33 6.43
CA CYS A 17 9.21 6.92 6.06
C CYS A 17 9.74 6.70 4.62
N TRP A 18 9.36 7.57 3.69
CA TRP A 18 9.79 7.49 2.30
C TRP A 18 11.30 7.68 2.16
N GLN A 19 11.89 8.65 2.85
CA GLN A 19 13.33 8.85 2.85
C GLN A 19 14.05 7.63 3.43
N ALA A 20 13.57 7.07 4.54
CA ALA A 20 14.12 5.85 5.13
C ALA A 20 14.04 4.65 4.15
N MET A 21 12.94 4.48 3.41
CA MET A 21 12.81 3.45 2.38
C MET A 21 13.83 3.63 1.25
N ARG A 22 14.07 4.88 0.82
CA ARG A 22 15.05 5.21 -0.22
C ARG A 22 16.47 4.91 0.25
N ASP A 23 16.81 5.32 1.46
CA ASP A 23 18.15 5.13 2.04
C ASP A 23 18.43 3.64 2.29
N PHE A 24 17.47 2.89 2.86
CA PHE A 24 17.55 1.44 2.96
C PHE A 24 17.77 0.81 1.58
N THR A 25 17.02 1.28 0.57
CA THR A 25 17.15 0.76 -0.79
C THR A 25 18.49 1.05 -1.42
N ASP A 26 19.10 2.19 -1.12
CA ASP A 26 20.35 2.61 -1.71
C ASP A 26 21.58 1.98 -1.10
N THR A 27 21.51 1.73 0.21
CA THR A 27 22.63 1.24 1.02
C THR A 27 22.63 -0.28 1.20
N ARG A 28 21.50 -0.96 0.93
CA ARG A 28 21.45 -2.42 1.02
C ARG A 28 22.42 -3.11 0.07
N THR A 29 22.99 -4.20 0.55
CA THR A 29 23.90 -5.07 -0.19
C THR A 29 23.21 -6.42 -0.49
N ALA A 30 23.91 -7.32 -1.19
CA ALA A 30 23.41 -8.68 -1.40
C ALA A 30 23.14 -9.45 -0.09
N ALA A 31 23.85 -9.10 0.99
CA ALA A 31 23.74 -9.70 2.31
C ALA A 31 22.67 -9.05 3.20
N THR A 32 22.09 -7.91 2.80
CA THR A 32 21.03 -7.27 3.57
C THR A 32 19.73 -8.06 3.42
N ASP A 33 19.12 -8.41 4.56
CA ASP A 33 17.83 -9.11 4.58
C ASP A 33 16.71 -8.26 3.96
N ASP A 34 15.70 -8.94 3.46
CA ASP A 34 14.49 -8.25 3.00
C ASP A 34 13.69 -7.78 4.22
N GLU A 35 12.97 -6.67 4.07
CA GLU A 35 12.14 -6.14 5.15
C GLU A 35 10.69 -5.92 4.68
N LEU A 36 9.75 -6.06 5.61
CA LEU A 36 8.36 -5.65 5.45
C LEU A 36 8.05 -4.60 6.50
N TRP A 37 7.83 -3.35 6.09
CA TRP A 37 7.48 -2.27 7.01
C TRP A 37 5.97 -2.10 7.05
N LEU A 38 5.41 -2.07 8.24
CA LEU A 38 3.99 -1.88 8.52
C LEU A 38 3.85 -0.55 9.25
N VAL A 39 3.04 0.35 8.73
CA VAL A 39 2.98 1.73 9.21
C VAL A 39 1.60 2.34 8.94
N GLU A 40 1.23 3.32 9.76
CA GLU A 40 0.16 4.27 9.49
C GLU A 40 0.76 5.65 9.24
N HIS A 41 0.14 6.43 8.35
CA HIS A 41 0.55 7.81 8.12
C HIS A 41 -0.50 8.78 8.68
N PRO A 42 -0.08 9.94 9.20
CA PRO A 42 -0.95 11.10 9.32
C PRO A 42 -1.59 11.44 7.96
N PRO A 43 -2.70 12.21 7.93
CA PRO A 43 -3.37 12.58 6.69
C PRO A 43 -2.39 13.18 5.67
N VAL A 44 -2.28 12.55 4.51
CA VAL A 44 -1.39 12.99 3.42
C VAL A 44 -1.93 12.54 2.07
N TYR A 45 -1.87 13.44 1.09
CA TYR A 45 -1.99 13.06 -0.31
C TYR A 45 -0.60 12.78 -0.87
N THR A 46 -0.47 11.70 -1.62
CA THR A 46 0.78 11.40 -2.32
C THR A 46 0.50 11.35 -3.81
N GLN A 47 1.37 11.99 -4.59
CA GLN A 47 1.28 12.00 -6.05
C GLN A 47 2.47 11.23 -6.62
N GLY A 48 2.20 10.14 -7.33
CA GLY A 48 3.22 9.30 -7.96
C GLY A 48 3.73 9.88 -9.28
N GLN A 49 4.64 9.16 -9.94
CA GLN A 49 5.31 9.62 -11.17
C GLN A 49 4.36 9.85 -12.36
N ALA A 50 3.22 9.16 -12.39
CA ALA A 50 2.18 9.35 -13.42
C ALA A 50 1.10 10.33 -12.97
N GLY A 51 1.26 10.94 -11.80
CA GLY A 51 0.31 11.87 -11.24
C GLY A 51 0.22 13.16 -12.05
N LYS A 52 -1.01 13.59 -12.32
CA LYS A 52 -1.30 14.88 -12.93
C LYS A 52 -1.95 15.80 -11.89
N PRO A 53 -1.60 17.10 -11.86
CA PRO A 53 -2.19 18.07 -10.93
C PRO A 53 -3.72 18.10 -10.95
N GLU A 54 -4.32 17.86 -12.12
CA GLU A 54 -5.78 17.83 -12.35
C GLU A 54 -6.54 16.75 -11.54
N HIS A 55 -5.84 15.75 -10.99
CA HIS A 55 -6.47 14.74 -10.15
C HIS A 55 -6.65 15.18 -8.70
N LEU A 56 -6.15 16.36 -8.31
CA LEU A 56 -6.52 17.03 -7.08
C LEU A 56 -7.71 17.96 -7.38
N LEU A 57 -8.91 17.56 -6.96
CA LEU A 57 -10.15 18.28 -7.28
C LEU A 57 -10.36 19.50 -6.39
N LEU A 58 -9.95 19.40 -5.12
CA LEU A 58 -10.02 20.48 -4.14
C LEU A 58 -8.60 20.84 -3.65
N PRO A 59 -7.96 21.85 -4.24
CA PRO A 59 -6.62 22.29 -3.83
C PRO A 59 -6.62 23.04 -2.48
N ALA A 60 -7.77 23.50 -2.00
CA ALA A 60 -7.91 24.13 -0.69
C ALA A 60 -8.17 23.06 0.40
N THR A 61 -7.11 22.35 0.79
CA THR A 61 -7.13 21.35 1.86
C THR A 61 -5.94 21.57 2.79
N ASP A 62 -6.13 21.34 4.09
CA ASP A 62 -5.03 21.37 5.08
C ASP A 62 -4.15 20.10 5.02
N ILE A 63 -4.55 19.11 4.20
CA ILE A 63 -3.80 17.87 4.02
C ILE A 63 -2.65 18.12 3.04
N PRO A 64 -1.38 17.86 3.43
CA PRO A 64 -0.24 18.08 2.55
C PRO A 64 -0.26 17.16 1.33
N VAL A 65 0.26 17.68 0.20
CA VAL A 65 0.45 16.91 -1.03
C VAL A 65 1.95 16.68 -1.23
N VAL A 66 2.40 15.43 -1.09
CA VAL A 66 3.79 15.03 -1.28
C VAL A 66 3.99 14.47 -2.70
N GLN A 67 4.98 14.99 -3.42
CA GLN A 67 5.42 14.44 -4.70
C GLN A 67 6.36 13.26 -4.46
N THR A 68 6.07 12.11 -5.07
CA THR A 68 6.73 10.85 -4.75
C THR A 68 7.19 10.12 -6.01
N ASP A 69 8.10 9.15 -5.82
CA ASP A 69 8.66 8.37 -6.92
C ASP A 69 7.99 7.00 -7.13
N ARG A 70 6.87 6.72 -6.43
CA ARG A 70 6.08 5.50 -6.70
C ARG A 70 5.37 5.58 -8.04
N GLY A 71 5.06 4.41 -8.58
CA GLY A 71 4.10 4.30 -9.68
C GLY A 71 2.70 4.78 -9.30
N GLY A 72 1.87 4.95 -10.32
CA GLY A 72 0.48 5.41 -10.16
C GLY A 72 0.36 6.93 -10.06
N GLN A 73 -0.88 7.36 -9.81
CA GLN A 73 -1.26 8.77 -9.79
C GLN A 73 -1.37 9.29 -8.34
N ILE A 74 -2.43 10.02 -8.00
CA ILE A 74 -2.72 10.51 -6.65
C ILE A 74 -3.44 9.43 -5.80
N THR A 75 -3.14 9.40 -4.50
CA THR A 75 -3.89 8.64 -3.47
C THR A 75 -3.85 9.40 -2.14
N TYR A 76 -4.65 8.95 -1.19
CA TYR A 76 -4.68 9.42 0.19
C TYR A 76 -4.21 8.32 1.16
N HIS A 77 -3.49 8.74 2.20
CA HIS A 77 -3.18 7.94 3.39
C HIS A 77 -3.60 8.71 4.64
N GLY A 78 -4.03 7.99 5.67
CA GLY A 78 -4.43 8.57 6.94
C GLY A 78 -4.55 7.52 8.05
N PRO A 79 -4.79 7.95 9.30
CA PRO A 79 -5.02 7.05 10.43
C PRO A 79 -6.17 6.07 10.15
N GLY A 80 -6.01 4.81 10.56
CA GLY A 80 -6.96 3.73 10.26
C GLY A 80 -6.71 3.03 8.93
N GLN A 81 -5.62 3.35 8.23
CA GLN A 81 -5.18 2.67 7.01
C GLN A 81 -3.86 1.93 7.28
N LEU A 82 -3.84 0.62 7.04
CA LEU A 82 -2.60 -0.13 7.05
C LEU A 82 -1.82 0.19 5.77
N VAL A 83 -0.59 0.71 5.90
CA VAL A 83 0.33 0.80 4.78
C VAL A 83 1.47 -0.19 4.99
N ALA A 84 1.69 -1.03 4.00
CA ALA A 84 2.71 -2.07 4.04
C ALA A 84 3.71 -1.92 2.89
N TYR A 85 4.98 -1.79 3.23
CA TYR A 85 6.08 -1.62 2.29
C TYR A 85 6.95 -2.88 2.26
N PRO A 86 6.82 -3.74 1.24
CA PRO A 86 7.73 -4.86 1.02
C PRO A 86 9.03 -4.38 0.35
N LEU A 87 10.08 -4.18 1.16
CA LEU A 87 11.40 -3.76 0.71
C LEU A 87 12.23 -4.99 0.31
N LEU A 88 11.99 -5.52 -0.89
CA LEU A 88 12.53 -6.81 -1.34
C LEU A 88 13.63 -6.68 -2.39
N ASN A 89 14.65 -7.52 -2.33
CA ASN A 89 15.60 -7.74 -3.41
C ASN A 89 15.01 -8.73 -4.43
N LEU A 90 14.48 -8.19 -5.53
CA LEU A 90 13.73 -8.95 -6.52
C LEU A 90 14.62 -9.93 -7.29
N LYS A 91 15.89 -9.55 -7.54
CA LYS A 91 16.87 -10.44 -8.20
C LYS A 91 17.14 -11.68 -7.35
N ARG A 92 17.36 -11.51 -6.06
CA ARG A 92 17.59 -12.62 -5.12
C ARG A 92 16.36 -13.52 -5.01
N ARG A 93 15.17 -12.92 -5.02
CA ARG A 93 13.87 -13.63 -4.97
C ARG A 93 13.45 -14.24 -6.31
N LYS A 94 14.16 -13.93 -7.41
CA LYS A 94 13.78 -14.28 -8.79
C LYS A 94 12.35 -13.82 -9.15
N LEU A 95 11.95 -12.66 -8.64
CA LEU A 95 10.64 -12.06 -8.89
C LEU A 95 10.73 -10.96 -9.95
N GLY A 96 9.82 -10.98 -10.92
CA GLY A 96 9.52 -9.83 -11.75
C GLY A 96 8.67 -8.80 -11.01
N VAL A 97 8.59 -7.58 -11.55
CA VAL A 97 7.75 -6.51 -10.98
C VAL A 97 6.27 -6.90 -11.00
N ARG A 98 5.80 -7.49 -12.10
CA ARG A 98 4.41 -7.97 -12.22
C ARG A 98 4.13 -9.11 -11.24
N ASP A 99 5.06 -10.04 -11.09
CA ASP A 99 4.93 -11.14 -10.12
C ASP A 99 4.78 -10.60 -8.69
N LEU A 100 5.55 -9.57 -8.34
CA LEU A 100 5.41 -8.91 -7.04
C LEU A 100 4.05 -8.20 -6.87
N VAL A 101 3.57 -7.50 -7.90
CA VAL A 101 2.23 -6.87 -7.88
C VAL A 101 1.16 -7.92 -7.63
N THR A 102 1.15 -9.00 -8.43
CA THR A 102 0.19 -10.10 -8.28
C THR A 102 0.30 -10.80 -6.93
N LEU A 103 1.52 -10.96 -6.40
CA LEU A 103 1.75 -11.54 -5.07
C LEU A 103 1.13 -10.69 -3.97
N ILE A 104 1.32 -9.37 -4.01
CA ILE A 104 0.74 -8.42 -3.04
C ILE A 104 -0.78 -8.37 -3.16
N GLU A 105 -1.32 -8.35 -4.37
CA GLU A 105 -2.77 -8.37 -4.58
C GLU A 105 -3.38 -9.66 -4.01
N ASN A 106 -2.76 -10.81 -4.28
CA ASN A 106 -3.20 -12.09 -3.74
C ASN A 106 -3.07 -12.18 -2.22
N SER A 107 -2.08 -11.53 -1.60
CA SER A 107 -1.99 -11.50 -0.14
C SER A 107 -3.12 -10.66 0.48
N VAL A 108 -3.52 -9.56 -0.17
CA VAL A 108 -4.71 -8.78 0.23
C VAL A 108 -5.99 -9.60 0.03
N VAL A 109 -6.14 -10.31 -1.09
CA VAL A 109 -7.32 -11.19 -1.31
C VAL A 109 -7.43 -12.26 -0.23
N ARG A 110 -6.31 -12.89 0.15
CA ARG A 110 -6.29 -13.88 1.24
C ARG A 110 -6.63 -13.26 2.60
N LEU A 111 -6.11 -12.06 2.88
CA LEU A 111 -6.46 -11.30 4.07
C LEU A 111 -7.97 -11.02 4.12
N LEU A 112 -8.56 -10.57 3.02
CA LEU A 112 -10.02 -10.35 2.94
C LEU A 112 -10.80 -11.65 3.18
N GLY A 113 -10.31 -12.78 2.65
CA GLY A 113 -10.85 -14.10 2.91
C GLY A 113 -10.84 -14.50 4.40
N ASP A 114 -9.83 -14.09 5.17
CA ASP A 114 -9.78 -14.30 6.63
C ASP A 114 -10.92 -13.56 7.37
N TYR A 115 -11.52 -12.55 6.74
CA TYR A 115 -12.69 -11.80 7.22
C TYR A 115 -14.00 -12.22 6.52
N GLY A 116 -13.99 -13.24 5.66
CA GLY A 116 -15.17 -13.66 4.89
C GLY A 116 -15.56 -12.71 3.77
N ILE A 117 -14.66 -11.80 3.37
CA ILE A 117 -14.89 -10.80 2.31
C ILE A 117 -14.32 -11.33 0.99
N ILE A 118 -15.11 -11.24 -0.08
CA ILE A 118 -14.67 -11.62 -1.42
C ILE A 118 -14.04 -10.39 -2.08
N GLY A 119 -12.71 -10.40 -2.20
CA GLY A 119 -11.96 -9.37 -2.92
C GLY A 119 -11.37 -9.90 -4.23
N GLU A 120 -11.24 -9.02 -5.22
CA GLU A 120 -10.67 -9.34 -6.52
C GLU A 120 -9.63 -8.29 -6.97
N PRO A 121 -8.51 -8.73 -7.58
CA PRO A 121 -7.60 -7.83 -8.28
C PRO A 121 -8.14 -7.47 -9.66
N ARG A 122 -7.64 -6.37 -10.22
CA ARG A 122 -7.98 -5.94 -11.58
C ARG A 122 -6.74 -5.77 -12.44
N PRO A 123 -6.65 -6.42 -13.62
CA PRO A 123 -5.51 -6.29 -14.52
C PRO A 123 -5.24 -4.86 -15.03
N ASP A 124 -6.31 -4.06 -15.15
CA ASP A 124 -6.28 -2.71 -15.69
C ASP A 124 -6.10 -1.62 -14.62
N ALA A 125 -6.30 -1.97 -13.34
CA ALA A 125 -6.29 -1.02 -12.23
C ALA A 125 -5.69 -1.66 -10.97
N PRO A 126 -4.37 -1.56 -10.74
CA PRO A 126 -3.69 -2.24 -9.64
C PRO A 126 -4.29 -1.94 -8.26
N GLY A 127 -4.38 -2.97 -7.43
CA GLY A 127 -5.07 -2.96 -6.14
C GLY A 127 -6.16 -4.02 -6.04
N VAL A 128 -6.93 -3.98 -4.95
CA VAL A 128 -7.98 -4.98 -4.68
C VAL A 128 -9.32 -4.28 -4.47
N TYR A 129 -10.38 -4.94 -4.96
CA TYR A 129 -11.73 -4.43 -5.05
C TYR A 129 -12.74 -5.39 -4.42
N VAL A 130 -13.82 -4.85 -3.85
CA VAL A 130 -14.99 -5.58 -3.35
C VAL A 130 -16.21 -4.98 -4.04
N ASP A 131 -16.96 -5.81 -4.77
CA ASP A 131 -18.10 -5.37 -5.59
C ASP A 131 -17.78 -4.17 -6.51
N GLY A 132 -16.59 -4.19 -7.14
CA GLY A 132 -16.11 -3.12 -8.01
C GLY A 132 -15.64 -1.84 -7.29
N LYS A 133 -15.74 -1.76 -5.96
CA LYS A 133 -15.24 -0.64 -5.13
C LYS A 133 -13.86 -0.94 -4.58
N LYS A 134 -13.00 0.05 -4.48
CA LYS A 134 -11.58 -0.17 -4.13
C LYS A 134 -11.38 -0.21 -2.62
N ILE A 135 -10.85 -1.31 -2.11
CA ILE A 135 -10.50 -1.49 -0.68
C ILE A 135 -8.99 -1.33 -0.42
N SER A 136 -8.18 -1.55 -1.45
CA SER A 136 -6.73 -1.47 -1.34
C SER A 136 -6.08 -0.86 -2.58
N SER A 137 -5.12 0.04 -2.36
CA SER A 137 -4.34 0.73 -3.39
C SER A 137 -2.91 0.21 -3.42
N LEU A 138 -2.38 -0.05 -4.61
CA LEU A 138 -1.03 -0.59 -4.80
C LEU A 138 -0.20 0.34 -5.69
N GLY A 139 0.97 0.72 -5.22
CA GLY A 139 1.95 1.49 -5.98
C GLY A 139 3.37 1.19 -5.51
N LEU A 140 4.20 0.68 -6.41
CA LEU A 140 5.58 0.29 -6.11
C LEU A 140 6.58 1.16 -6.86
N ARG A 141 7.83 1.14 -6.37
CA ARG A 141 9.01 1.56 -7.12
C ARG A 141 10.06 0.46 -7.06
N VAL A 142 10.72 0.22 -8.19
CA VAL A 142 11.88 -0.68 -8.26
C VAL A 142 13.11 0.12 -8.62
N ARG A 143 14.15 -0.01 -7.80
CA ARG A 143 15.43 0.65 -8.00
C ARG A 143 16.56 -0.29 -7.62
N LYS A 144 17.61 -0.35 -8.46
CA LYS A 144 18.73 -1.30 -8.31
C LYS A 144 18.28 -2.77 -8.15
N GLY A 145 17.16 -3.15 -8.78
CA GLY A 145 16.60 -4.50 -8.68
C GLY A 145 15.88 -4.81 -7.36
N CYS A 146 15.56 -3.78 -6.57
CA CYS A 146 14.88 -3.94 -5.29
C CYS A 146 13.65 -3.04 -5.18
N SER A 147 12.59 -3.51 -4.50
CA SER A 147 11.32 -2.79 -4.32
C SER A 147 11.31 -1.90 -3.08
N TYR A 148 10.48 -0.86 -3.12
CA TYR A 148 9.96 -0.07 -1.99
C TYR A 148 8.65 0.62 -2.42
N HIS A 149 8.01 1.35 -1.50
CA HIS A 149 6.56 1.56 -1.49
C HIS A 149 5.83 0.22 -1.43
N GLY A 150 4.53 0.17 -1.74
CA GLY A 150 3.77 -1.02 -1.43
C GLY A 150 2.28 -0.89 -1.63
N VAL A 151 1.56 -1.33 -0.61
CA VAL A 151 0.12 -1.45 -0.62
C VAL A 151 -0.47 -0.75 0.59
N ALA A 152 -1.59 -0.07 0.37
CA ALA A 152 -2.40 0.55 1.40
C ALA A 152 -3.75 -0.18 1.46
N ILE A 153 -4.15 -0.62 2.66
CA ILE A 153 -5.38 -1.38 2.91
C ILE A 153 -6.24 -0.52 3.84
N ASN A 154 -7.42 -0.16 3.38
CA ASN A 154 -8.35 0.66 4.16
C ASN A 154 -8.99 -0.21 5.25
N VAL A 155 -8.72 0.09 6.52
CA VAL A 155 -9.22 -0.70 7.65
C VAL A 155 -10.41 0.00 8.29
N ASN A 156 -10.16 1.13 8.95
CA ASN A 156 -11.14 1.94 9.66
C ASN A 156 -10.68 3.40 9.66
N MET A 157 -10.63 4.01 8.47
CA MET A 157 -10.11 5.35 8.23
C MET A 157 -11.24 6.33 7.85
N ASP A 158 -10.91 7.62 7.89
CA ASP A 158 -11.75 8.61 7.23
C ASP A 158 -11.58 8.51 5.70
N LEU A 159 -12.67 8.14 5.00
CA LEU A 159 -12.69 8.04 3.55
C LEU A 159 -13.05 9.36 2.85
N GLN A 160 -13.51 10.37 3.57
CA GLN A 160 -13.95 11.66 3.00
C GLN A 160 -12.86 12.33 2.13
N PRO A 161 -11.56 12.32 2.50
CA PRO A 161 -10.48 12.87 1.68
C PRO A 161 -10.36 12.25 0.29
N PHE A 162 -10.79 11.00 0.08
CA PHE A 162 -10.80 10.40 -1.27
C PHE A 162 -11.78 11.10 -2.23
N ALA A 163 -12.83 11.76 -1.72
CA ALA A 163 -13.76 12.53 -2.55
C ALA A 163 -13.13 13.81 -3.14
N ASN A 164 -11.99 14.25 -2.60
CA ASN A 164 -11.28 15.46 -3.02
C ASN A 164 -10.25 15.19 -4.12
N ILE A 165 -10.12 13.93 -4.53
CA ILE A 165 -9.18 13.48 -5.56
C ILE A 165 -9.87 12.55 -6.56
N ASN A 166 -9.24 12.36 -7.71
CA ASN A 166 -9.54 11.24 -8.61
C ASN A 166 -8.54 10.10 -8.28
N PRO A 167 -8.86 9.19 -7.35
CA PRO A 167 -7.91 8.18 -6.90
C PRO A 167 -7.52 7.28 -8.07
N CYS A 168 -6.21 7.06 -8.22
CA CYS A 168 -5.65 6.32 -9.36
C CYS A 168 -6.03 6.90 -10.75
N GLY A 169 -6.55 8.13 -10.82
CA GLY A 169 -7.00 8.78 -12.06
C GLY A 169 -8.43 8.50 -12.50
N TYR A 170 -9.20 7.72 -11.71
CA TYR A 170 -10.57 7.37 -12.05
C TYR A 170 -11.55 8.29 -11.32
N ALA A 171 -12.30 9.07 -12.09
CA ALA A 171 -13.36 9.90 -11.54
C ALA A 171 -14.48 9.03 -10.96
N GLY A 172 -14.93 9.35 -9.74
CA GLY A 172 -16.03 8.66 -9.07
C GLY A 172 -15.73 7.23 -8.61
N LEU A 173 -14.46 6.81 -8.59
CA LEU A 173 -14.09 5.51 -8.03
C LEU A 173 -14.41 5.48 -6.52
N ALA A 174 -15.37 4.65 -6.14
CA ALA A 174 -15.75 4.46 -4.75
C ALA A 174 -14.65 3.71 -3.99
N MET A 175 -14.27 4.28 -2.85
CA MET A 175 -13.38 3.66 -1.87
C MET A 175 -14.22 3.03 -0.76
N VAL A 176 -13.79 1.87 -0.29
CA VAL A 176 -14.38 1.14 0.84
C VAL A 176 -13.29 0.68 1.79
N GLN A 177 -13.67 0.14 2.94
CA GLN A 177 -12.77 -0.30 3.99
C GLN A 177 -13.28 -1.58 4.68
N LEU A 178 -12.42 -2.25 5.45
CA LEU A 178 -12.80 -3.49 6.14
C LEU A 178 -14.03 -3.30 7.04
N THR A 179 -14.11 -2.18 7.77
CA THR A 179 -15.24 -1.92 8.68
C THR A 179 -16.59 -1.77 8.00
N ASP A 180 -16.65 -1.59 6.67
CA ASP A 180 -17.91 -1.61 5.92
C ASP A 180 -18.51 -3.02 5.82
N TYR A 181 -17.70 -4.06 6.03
CA TYR A 181 -18.05 -5.46 5.79
C TYR A 181 -17.89 -6.37 7.02
N THR A 182 -17.36 -5.86 8.12
CA THR A 182 -17.12 -6.62 9.36
C THR A 182 -18.06 -6.16 10.46
N ALA A 183 -18.69 -7.11 11.19
CA ALA A 183 -19.55 -6.79 12.33
C ALA A 183 -18.76 -6.18 13.51
N GLU A 184 -17.55 -6.69 13.76
CA GLU A 184 -16.62 -6.15 14.74
C GLU A 184 -15.48 -5.45 13.99
N PRO A 185 -15.21 -4.16 14.25
CA PRO A 185 -14.20 -3.42 13.50
C PRO A 185 -12.79 -3.89 13.89
N PRO A 186 -11.99 -4.44 12.95
CA PRO A 186 -10.65 -4.89 13.27
C PRO A 186 -9.72 -3.69 13.52
N SER A 187 -8.74 -3.88 14.40
CA SER A 187 -7.68 -2.87 14.59
C SER A 187 -6.66 -2.94 13.45
N VAL A 188 -5.99 -1.82 13.16
CA VAL A 188 -4.90 -1.81 12.16
C VAL A 188 -3.79 -2.78 12.53
N ALA A 189 -3.47 -2.93 13.82
CA ALA A 189 -2.47 -3.89 14.30
C ALA A 189 -2.85 -5.35 13.99
N GLU A 190 -4.12 -5.74 14.23
CA GLU A 190 -4.61 -7.07 13.89
C GLU A 190 -4.52 -7.34 12.38
N VAL A 191 -4.94 -6.35 11.57
CA VAL A 191 -4.85 -6.45 10.11
C VAL A 191 -3.40 -6.54 9.66
N ALA A 192 -2.48 -5.82 10.30
CA ALA A 192 -1.05 -5.84 10.01
C ALA A 192 -0.45 -7.23 10.27
N ASP A 193 -0.78 -7.85 11.40
CA ASP A 193 -0.33 -9.20 11.75
C ASP A 193 -0.83 -10.23 10.74
N ARG A 194 -2.14 -10.23 10.44
CA ARG A 194 -2.75 -11.14 9.45
C ARG A 194 -2.17 -10.92 8.06
N TYR A 195 -2.07 -9.67 7.61
CA TYR A 195 -1.54 -9.33 6.29
C TYR A 195 -0.10 -9.80 6.14
N SER A 196 0.74 -9.55 7.15
CA SER A 196 2.14 -9.98 7.14
C SER A 196 2.25 -11.50 6.99
N ALA A 197 1.41 -12.26 7.71
CA ALA A 197 1.38 -13.72 7.59
C ALA A 197 1.00 -14.18 6.17
N ARG A 198 -0.03 -13.56 5.55
CA ARG A 198 -0.46 -13.91 4.18
C ARG A 198 0.56 -13.54 3.11
N LEU A 199 1.21 -12.39 3.25
CA LEU A 199 2.27 -12.00 2.33
C LEU A 199 3.46 -12.96 2.42
N LEU A 200 3.90 -13.29 3.63
CA LEU A 200 5.03 -14.18 3.85
C LEU A 200 4.74 -15.63 3.44
N GLU A 201 3.48 -16.07 3.53
CA GLU A 201 3.04 -17.38 3.02
C GLU A 201 3.24 -17.48 1.50
N LEU A 202 2.89 -16.41 0.77
CA LEU A 202 2.99 -16.36 -0.69
C LEU A 202 4.40 -16.06 -1.21
N LEU A 203 5.27 -15.49 -0.38
CA LEU A 203 6.66 -15.13 -0.74
C LEU A 203 7.65 -16.29 -0.60
N LYS A 204 7.15 -17.50 -0.27
CA LYS A 204 7.94 -18.72 -0.05
C LYS A 204 8.55 -19.32 -1.31
#